data_AF-A0A1Y1WFD3-F1
#
_entry.id   AF-A0A1Y1WFD3-F1
#
_cell.length_a   1.000
_cell.length_b   1.000
_cell.length_c   1.000
_cell.angle_alpha   90.00
_cell.angle_beta   90.00
_cell.angle_gamma   90.00
#
_symmetry.space_group_name_H-M   'P 1'
#
loop_
_entity.id
_entity.type
_entity.pdbx_description
1 polymer ?
#
loop_
_entity_poly.entity_id
_entity_poly.type
_entity_poly.pdbx_seq_one_letter_code
_entity_poly.pdbx_strand_id
1 'polypeptide(L)'
;MFVGSKPASVTNTASVMSYTFKLPEDLPSSDKAVFAWTWANASGNREFYMNCADIAIKGGKSKSYTGKKMTVVNYPGYPAMAEFNGNYDTGIELYNNAPKVTISPGGSSSAPSDSGNDKPPKGDSKPPKDEPIPHAPKSSAPAAPAPTGSSGSGSCTHGAMACDSGNSGYKVCVYGNWNPPIPCPAGTKCKSSGGSAICDWA
;
A
#
# COMPACT_ATOMS: atom_id res chain seq x y z
N MET A 1 -7.51 -5.97 -8.47
CA MET A 1 -6.12 -6.16 -8.02
C MET A 1 -5.23 -6.13 -9.24
N PHE A 2 -4.12 -5.40 -9.19
CA PHE A 2 -3.10 -5.45 -10.24
C PHE A 2 -1.98 -6.39 -9.75
N VAL A 3 -1.64 -7.38 -10.56
CA VAL A 3 -0.45 -8.21 -10.36
C VAL A 3 0.58 -7.73 -11.37
N GLY A 4 1.71 -7.21 -10.90
CA GLY A 4 2.79 -6.77 -11.78
C GLY A 4 3.33 -7.94 -12.61
N SER A 5 3.70 -7.67 -13.86
CA SER A 5 4.33 -8.66 -14.73
C SER A 5 5.71 -9.06 -14.21
N LYS A 6 6.09 -10.33 -14.39
CA LYS A 6 7.46 -10.81 -14.13
C LYS A 6 8.44 -9.98 -15.00
N PRO A 7 9.39 -9.25 -14.41
CA PRO A 7 10.45 -8.62 -15.20
C PRO A 7 11.38 -9.70 -15.76
N ALA A 8 11.90 -9.48 -16.97
CA ALA A 8 12.83 -10.40 -17.64
C ALA A 8 14.13 -10.61 -16.84
N SER A 9 14.49 -9.63 -16.02
CA SER A 9 15.59 -9.67 -15.06
C SER A 9 15.17 -8.93 -13.79
N VAL A 10 15.49 -9.47 -12.61
CA VAL A 10 15.39 -8.72 -11.34
C VAL A 10 16.51 -7.69 -11.32
N THR A 11 16.16 -6.43 -11.56
CA THR A 11 17.06 -5.29 -11.36
C THR A 11 16.54 -4.46 -10.19
N ASN A 12 17.44 -3.82 -9.43
CA ASN A 12 17.07 -2.86 -8.39
C ASN A 12 16.73 -1.47 -8.98
N THR A 13 16.45 -1.40 -10.28
CA THR A 13 16.13 -0.15 -10.98
C THR A 13 14.63 -0.11 -11.21
N ALA A 14 13.95 0.83 -10.56
CA ALA A 14 12.52 1.02 -10.75
C ALA A 14 12.24 1.49 -12.19
N SER A 15 11.55 0.66 -12.97
CA SER A 15 11.17 0.96 -14.36
C SER A 15 9.75 1.50 -14.49
N VAL A 16 8.91 1.30 -13.47
CA VAL A 16 7.51 1.75 -13.42
C VAL A 16 7.28 2.51 -12.13
N MET A 17 7.05 3.82 -12.25
CA MET A 17 6.86 4.75 -11.12
C MET A 17 5.43 5.33 -11.08
N SER A 18 4.56 4.93 -12.01
CA SER A 18 3.18 5.41 -12.10
C SER A 18 2.27 4.28 -12.56
N TYR A 19 1.08 4.20 -11.96
CA TYR A 19 0.06 3.21 -12.28
C TYR A 19 -1.29 3.90 -12.48
N THR A 20 -1.88 3.67 -13.64
CA THR A 20 -3.25 4.11 -13.94
C THR A 20 -4.22 2.98 -13.61
N PHE A 21 -5.25 3.29 -12.83
CA PHE A 21 -6.34 2.37 -12.54
C PHE A 21 -7.68 3.01 -12.87
N LYS A 22 -8.67 2.18 -13.17
CA LYS A 22 -10.05 2.63 -13.38
C LYS A 22 -10.86 2.38 -12.12
N LEU A 23 -11.61 3.40 -11.71
CA LEU A 23 -12.64 3.27 -10.70
C LEU A 23 -13.80 2.42 -11.26
N PRO A 24 -14.36 1.48 -10.47
CA PRO A 24 -15.60 0.80 -10.85
C PRO A 24 -16.71 1.81 -11.19
N GLU A 25 -17.45 1.54 -12.28
CA GLU A 25 -18.48 2.44 -12.79
C GLU A 25 -19.67 2.60 -11.82
N ASP A 26 -19.87 1.61 -10.96
CA ASP A 26 -20.93 1.51 -9.97
C ASP A 26 -20.51 2.03 -8.58
N LEU A 27 -19.36 2.73 -8.47
CA LEU A 27 -19.02 3.41 -7.22
C LEU A 27 -20.01 4.54 -6.93
N PRO A 28 -20.38 4.75 -5.64
CA PRO A 28 -21.15 5.91 -5.26
C PRO A 28 -20.28 7.16 -5.27
N SER A 29 -20.88 8.31 -5.58
CA SER A 29 -20.22 9.61 -5.41
C SER A 29 -19.99 9.90 -3.92
N SER A 30 -18.85 10.50 -3.58
CA SER A 30 -18.55 10.96 -2.23
C SER A 30 -17.56 12.11 -2.25
N ASP A 31 -17.80 13.13 -1.43
CA ASP A 31 -16.82 14.21 -1.19
C ASP A 31 -15.75 13.81 -0.16
N LYS A 32 -15.95 12.68 0.54
CA LYS A 32 -15.11 12.21 1.63
C LYS A 32 -14.89 10.71 1.47
N ALA A 33 -13.78 10.33 0.84
CA ALA A 33 -13.36 8.95 0.74
C ALA A 33 -11.85 8.85 0.96
N VAL A 34 -11.40 7.74 1.54
CA VAL A 34 -9.98 7.43 1.66
C VAL A 34 -9.61 6.44 0.56
N PHE A 35 -8.69 6.83 -0.30
CA PHE A 35 -8.01 5.91 -1.21
C PHE A 35 -6.80 5.34 -0.50
N ALA A 36 -6.78 4.02 -0.27
CA ALA A 36 -5.61 3.30 0.22
C ALA A 36 -5.02 2.47 -0.92
N TRP A 37 -3.72 2.64 -1.19
CA TRP A 37 -2.98 1.69 -2.01
C TRP A 37 -2.10 0.83 -1.12
N THR A 38 -2.01 -0.44 -1.49
CA THR A 38 -1.21 -1.43 -0.76
C THR A 38 -0.37 -2.22 -1.74
N TRP A 39 0.87 -2.54 -1.38
CA TRP A 39 1.75 -3.37 -2.18
C TRP A 39 2.38 -4.46 -1.33
N ALA A 40 2.22 -5.69 -1.79
CA ALA A 40 2.91 -6.86 -1.29
C ALA A 40 4.07 -7.16 -2.27
N ASN A 41 5.30 -7.12 -1.79
CA ASN A 41 6.45 -7.46 -2.61
C ASN A 41 6.43 -8.94 -3.02
N ALA A 42 6.90 -9.21 -4.24
CA ALA A 42 6.96 -10.57 -4.78
C ALA A 42 8.13 -11.38 -4.21
N SER A 43 9.25 -10.74 -3.88
CA SER A 43 10.51 -11.38 -3.48
C SER A 43 11.30 -10.53 -2.48
N GLY A 44 12.17 -11.17 -1.71
CA GLY A 44 12.84 -10.56 -0.56
C GLY A 44 11.87 -10.49 0.63
N ASN A 45 12.30 -9.95 1.77
CA ASN A 45 11.50 -9.96 3.01
C ASN A 45 10.04 -9.62 2.77
N ARG A 46 9.12 -10.50 3.17
CA ARG A 46 7.69 -10.30 2.98
C ARG A 46 7.20 -9.03 3.71
N GLU A 47 7.05 -7.96 2.95
CA GLU A 47 6.69 -6.63 3.41
C GLU A 47 5.33 -6.21 2.87
N PHE A 48 4.65 -5.36 3.63
CA PHE A 48 3.38 -4.77 3.27
C PHE A 48 3.51 -3.26 3.28
N TYR A 49 3.54 -2.68 2.09
CA TYR A 49 3.60 -1.24 1.90
C TYR A 49 2.18 -0.70 1.80
N MET A 50 1.89 0.40 2.47
CA MET A 50 0.61 1.08 2.36
C MET A 50 0.79 2.59 2.41
N ASN A 51 -0.06 3.30 1.68
CA ASN A 51 -0.25 4.73 1.89
C ASN A 51 -1.69 5.12 1.51
N CYS A 52 -2.17 6.20 2.12
CA CYS A 52 -3.53 6.69 1.98
C CYS A 52 -3.55 8.09 1.37
N ALA A 53 -4.66 8.44 0.74
CA ALA A 53 -4.96 9.78 0.28
C ALA A 53 -6.45 10.07 0.47
N ASP A 54 -6.78 11.28 0.92
CA ASP A 54 -8.15 11.78 0.91
C ASP A 54 -8.54 12.16 -0.52
N ILE A 55 -9.68 11.62 -0.98
CA ILE A 55 -10.18 11.82 -2.34
C ILE A 55 -11.67 12.14 -2.35
N ALA A 56 -12.10 12.77 -3.44
CA ALA A 56 -13.50 12.85 -3.81
C ALA A 56 -13.79 11.95 -5.02
N ILE A 57 -14.84 11.15 -4.94
CA ILE A 57 -15.36 10.34 -6.04
C ILE A 57 -16.49 11.11 -6.70
N LYS A 58 -16.34 11.47 -7.97
CA LYS A 58 -17.31 12.24 -8.75
C LYS A 58 -17.92 11.39 -9.86
N GLY A 59 -19.18 11.67 -10.22
CA GLY A 59 -19.87 11.00 -11.32
C GLY A 59 -20.33 9.56 -11.03
N GLY A 60 -20.25 9.12 -9.77
CA GLY A 60 -20.76 7.84 -9.33
C GLY A 60 -22.29 7.75 -9.45
N LYS A 61 -22.78 6.61 -9.93
CA LYS A 61 -24.20 6.40 -10.31
C LYS A 61 -25.01 5.60 -9.30
N SER A 62 -24.34 5.04 -8.28
CA SER A 62 -24.94 4.11 -7.31
C SER A 62 -25.07 4.74 -5.94
N LYS A 63 -25.93 4.15 -5.10
CA LYS A 63 -26.07 4.51 -3.66
C LYS A 63 -25.07 3.77 -2.76
N SER A 64 -24.64 2.60 -3.18
CA SER A 64 -23.68 1.75 -2.48
C SER A 64 -22.81 1.00 -3.49
N TYR A 65 -21.70 0.45 -3.03
CA TYR A 65 -20.79 -0.39 -3.81
C TYR A 65 -20.44 -1.65 -3.03
N THR A 66 -20.48 -2.80 -3.70
CA THR A 66 -20.06 -4.08 -3.11
C THR A 66 -18.77 -4.55 -3.75
N GLY A 67 -17.68 -4.44 -3.01
CA GLY A 67 -16.34 -4.85 -3.45
C GLY A 67 -15.75 -5.93 -2.56
N LYS A 68 -14.52 -6.34 -2.84
CA LYS A 68 -13.76 -7.23 -1.94
C LYS A 68 -13.16 -6.44 -0.79
N LYS A 69 -13.18 -6.99 0.41
CA LYS A 69 -12.44 -6.42 1.53
C LYS A 69 -10.93 -6.51 1.28
N MET A 70 -10.16 -5.68 1.98
CA MET A 70 -8.71 -5.80 1.99
C MET A 70 -8.33 -7.20 2.48
N THR A 71 -7.52 -7.91 1.70
CA THR A 71 -7.05 -9.25 2.04
C THR A 71 -6.13 -9.19 3.25
N VAL A 72 -6.44 -9.95 4.29
CA VAL A 72 -5.62 -10.09 5.50
C VAL A 72 -4.93 -11.46 5.47
N VAL A 73 -3.60 -11.44 5.52
CA VAL A 73 -2.72 -12.62 5.48
C VAL A 73 -1.56 -12.42 6.46
N ASN A 74 -0.87 -13.50 6.81
CA ASN A 74 0.31 -13.48 7.68
C ASN A 74 0.06 -12.84 9.06
N TYR A 75 -1.17 -13.00 9.58
CA TYR A 75 -1.60 -12.58 10.91
C TYR A 75 -2.20 -13.78 11.66
N PRO A 76 -2.07 -13.90 12.99
CA PRO A 76 -2.64 -15.01 13.75
C PRO A 76 -4.12 -15.26 13.40
N GLY A 77 -4.44 -16.49 12.99
CA GLY A 77 -5.79 -16.88 12.58
C GLY A 77 -6.13 -16.71 11.08
N TYR A 78 -5.25 -16.09 10.30
CA TYR A 78 -5.40 -15.86 8.85
C TYR A 78 -4.48 -16.75 8.01
N PRO A 79 -4.76 -16.93 6.70
CA PRO A 79 -3.90 -17.67 5.80
C PRO A 79 -2.48 -17.08 5.72
N ALA A 80 -1.51 -17.96 5.48
CA ALA A 80 -0.15 -17.55 5.16
C ALA A 80 0.01 -17.34 3.65
N MET A 81 0.72 -16.27 3.28
CA MET A 81 1.13 -15.94 1.93
C MET A 81 2.65 -15.75 1.95
N ALA A 82 3.36 -16.78 1.48
CA ALA A 82 4.82 -16.81 1.42
C ALA A 82 5.36 -15.89 0.31
N GLU A 83 6.68 -15.68 0.33
CA GLU A 83 7.41 -15.07 -0.79
C GLU A 83 7.35 -15.99 -2.02
N PHE A 84 7.47 -15.38 -3.21
CA PHE A 84 7.45 -16.14 -4.46
C PHE A 84 8.85 -16.75 -4.62
N ASN A 85 9.12 -17.86 -3.93
CA ASN A 85 10.39 -18.60 -3.94
C ASN A 85 10.64 -19.31 -5.30
N GLY A 86 10.39 -18.62 -6.41
CA GLY A 86 10.50 -19.15 -7.77
C GLY A 86 9.37 -20.11 -8.20
N ASN A 87 8.48 -20.51 -7.29
CA ASN A 87 7.33 -21.39 -7.59
C ASN A 87 6.11 -20.64 -8.13
N TYR A 88 6.11 -19.29 -8.09
CA TYR A 88 5.00 -18.41 -8.51
C TYR A 88 3.65 -18.74 -7.87
N ASP A 89 3.64 -19.32 -6.68
CA ASP A 89 2.42 -19.30 -5.86
C ASP A 89 2.23 -17.87 -5.34
N THR A 90 1.55 -17.07 -6.16
CA THR A 90 1.39 -15.64 -5.92
C THR A 90 0.45 -15.31 -4.76
N GLY A 91 -0.26 -16.32 -4.21
CA GLY A 91 -1.35 -16.09 -3.28
C GLY A 91 -2.53 -15.32 -3.89
N ILE A 92 -2.61 -15.21 -5.22
CA ILE A 92 -3.66 -14.46 -5.93
C ILE A 92 -5.07 -14.94 -5.56
N GLU A 93 -5.21 -16.23 -5.27
CA GLU A 93 -6.46 -16.82 -4.80
C GLU A 93 -6.96 -16.22 -3.48
N LEU A 94 -6.07 -15.77 -2.59
CA LEU A 94 -6.47 -15.11 -1.34
C LEU A 94 -7.11 -13.74 -1.60
N TYR A 95 -6.75 -13.08 -2.70
CA TYR A 95 -7.38 -11.85 -3.16
C TYR A 95 -8.63 -12.11 -3.98
N ASN A 96 -8.64 -13.19 -4.78
CA ASN A 96 -9.81 -13.60 -5.54
C ASN A 96 -10.95 -14.09 -4.63
N ASN A 97 -10.62 -14.72 -3.52
CA ASN A 97 -11.59 -15.27 -2.58
C ASN A 97 -11.79 -14.39 -1.33
N ALA A 98 -11.24 -13.17 -1.33
CA ALA A 98 -11.49 -12.20 -0.27
C ALA A 98 -13.01 -11.92 -0.19
N PRO A 99 -13.60 -11.97 1.02
CA PRO A 99 -15.03 -11.79 1.17
C PRO A 99 -15.43 -10.37 0.79
N LYS A 100 -16.70 -10.22 0.43
CA LYS A 100 -17.24 -8.95 -0.04
C LYS A 100 -17.65 -8.06 1.12
N VAL A 101 -17.60 -6.75 0.90
CA VAL A 101 -18.11 -5.72 1.80
C VAL A 101 -18.91 -4.72 0.99
N THR A 102 -20.06 -4.30 1.53
CA THR A 102 -20.87 -3.25 0.93
C THR A 102 -20.62 -1.93 1.67
N ILE A 103 -20.27 -0.89 0.93
CA ILE A 103 -20.03 0.46 1.45
C ILE A 103 -21.06 1.44 0.90
N SER A 104 -21.41 2.43 1.71
CA SER A 104 -22.27 3.55 1.32
C SER A 104 -21.64 4.89 1.78
N PRO A 105 -21.84 6.01 1.07
CA PRO A 105 -21.23 7.31 1.41
C PRO A 105 -21.54 7.83 2.84
N GLY A 106 -22.64 7.37 3.43
CA GLY A 106 -23.04 7.71 4.80
C GLY A 106 -22.36 6.89 5.91
N GLY A 107 -21.31 6.12 5.60
CA GLY A 107 -20.56 5.35 6.61
C GLY A 107 -21.24 4.08 7.12
N SER A 108 -22.46 3.78 6.66
CA SER A 108 -23.04 2.44 6.86
C SER A 108 -22.31 1.46 5.94
N SER A 109 -21.36 0.74 6.53
CA SER A 109 -20.87 -0.51 5.99
C SER A 109 -21.74 -1.62 6.55
N SER A 110 -22.37 -2.38 5.66
CA SER A 110 -23.01 -3.63 6.01
C SER A 110 -22.19 -4.74 5.39
N ALA A 111 -21.84 -5.75 6.19
CA ALA A 111 -21.47 -7.03 5.61
C ALA A 111 -22.64 -7.47 4.72
N PRO A 112 -22.41 -7.91 3.48
CA PRO A 112 -23.43 -8.65 2.75
C PRO A 112 -23.90 -9.79 3.66
N SER A 113 -25.22 -9.98 3.77
CA SER A 113 -25.81 -11.11 4.48
C SER A 113 -25.45 -12.41 3.76
N ASP A 114 -24.22 -12.87 3.93
CA ASP A 114 -23.78 -14.21 3.57
C ASP A 114 -23.37 -14.90 4.88
N SER A 115 -24.10 -15.96 5.20
CA SER A 115 -23.96 -16.71 6.45
C SER A 115 -22.72 -17.62 6.38
N GLY A 116 -21.55 -17.01 6.25
CA GLY A 116 -20.27 -17.70 6.16
C GLY A 116 -19.21 -16.91 6.89
N ASN A 117 -18.82 -17.41 8.07
CA ASN A 117 -17.69 -17.01 8.91
C ASN A 117 -16.79 -15.92 8.31
N ASP A 118 -16.60 -14.80 9.04
CA ASP A 118 -15.63 -13.73 8.76
C ASP A 118 -14.17 -14.18 8.57
N LYS A 119 -13.90 -15.47 8.77
CA LYS A 119 -12.63 -16.13 8.55
C LYS A 119 -12.46 -16.48 7.06
N PRO A 120 -11.41 -15.99 6.38
CA PRO A 120 -11.14 -16.38 5.01
C PRO A 120 -10.93 -17.90 4.87
N PRO A 121 -11.08 -18.46 3.66
CA PRO A 121 -10.90 -19.88 3.41
C PRO A 121 -9.58 -20.36 4.01
N LYS A 122 -9.64 -21.47 4.75
CA LYS A 122 -8.46 -22.11 5.32
C LYS A 122 -7.66 -22.68 4.15
N GLY A 123 -6.64 -21.97 3.70
CA GLY A 123 -5.64 -22.56 2.80
C GLY A 123 -4.97 -23.72 3.54
N ASP A 124 -4.87 -24.89 2.90
CA ASP A 124 -4.34 -26.14 3.47
C ASP A 124 -2.83 -26.13 3.73
N SER A 125 -2.20 -24.95 3.72
CA SER A 125 -0.80 -24.78 4.07
C SER A 125 -0.65 -24.82 5.59
N LYS A 126 -0.33 -26.02 6.10
CA LYS A 126 0.12 -26.25 7.48
C LYS A 126 1.04 -25.11 7.94
N PRO A 127 0.78 -24.47 9.10
CA PRO A 127 1.73 -23.51 9.68
C PRO A 127 3.12 -24.16 9.76
N PRO A 128 4.20 -23.46 9.42
CA PRO A 128 5.52 -23.87 9.87
C PRO A 128 5.42 -24.09 11.37
N LYS A 129 5.93 -25.23 11.85
CA LYS A 129 5.98 -25.48 13.30
C LYS A 129 6.79 -24.34 13.91
N ASP A 130 6.35 -23.82 15.05
CA ASP A 130 7.15 -22.95 15.90
C ASP A 130 8.40 -23.72 16.33
N GLU A 131 9.43 -23.69 15.48
CA GLU A 131 10.80 -23.90 15.91
C GLU A 131 11.24 -22.59 16.58
N PRO A 132 11.87 -22.64 17.76
CA PRO A 132 12.42 -21.46 18.39
C PRO A 132 13.34 -20.79 17.38
N ILE A 133 13.03 -19.55 16.98
CA ILE A 133 13.92 -18.73 16.16
C ILE A 133 15.26 -18.70 16.92
N PRO A 134 16.34 -19.31 16.39
CA PRO A 134 17.65 -19.10 16.98
C PRO A 134 17.87 -17.60 16.90
N HIS A 135 18.16 -16.97 18.05
CA HIS A 135 18.44 -15.53 18.10
C HIS A 135 19.27 -15.15 16.89
N ALA A 136 18.66 -14.38 15.99
CA ALA A 136 19.33 -13.94 14.78
C ALA A 136 20.64 -13.29 15.25
N PRO A 137 21.81 -13.71 14.73
CA PRO A 137 23.01 -12.90 14.93
C PRO A 137 22.65 -11.48 14.46
N LYS A 138 23.07 -10.47 15.23
CA LYS A 138 23.03 -9.07 14.79
C LYS A 138 23.79 -9.00 13.46
N SER A 139 23.08 -9.18 12.36
CA SER A 139 23.63 -9.18 11.02
C SER A 139 23.37 -7.80 10.47
N SER A 140 24.46 -7.05 10.33
CA SER A 140 24.54 -5.82 9.57
C SER A 140 23.85 -6.02 8.22
N ALA A 141 22.75 -5.31 7.99
CA ALA A 141 22.07 -5.28 6.72
C ALA A 141 23.08 -5.02 5.59
N PRO A 142 23.11 -5.84 4.52
CA PRO A 142 23.82 -5.47 3.30
C PRO A 142 23.25 -4.14 2.79
N ALA A 143 24.12 -3.18 2.52
CA ALA A 143 23.72 -1.88 2.01
C ALA A 143 22.88 -2.06 0.74
N ALA A 144 21.65 -1.54 0.75
CA ALA A 144 20.90 -1.33 -0.47
C ALA A 144 21.72 -0.43 -1.41
N PRO A 145 21.75 -0.69 -2.74
CA PRO A 145 22.49 0.16 -3.66
C PRO A 145 21.95 1.60 -3.55
N ALA A 146 22.85 2.52 -3.20
CA ALA A 146 22.54 3.94 -3.12
C ALA A 146 22.05 4.43 -4.50
N PRO A 147 20.95 5.20 -4.58
CA PRO A 147 20.61 5.88 -5.81
C PRO A 147 21.69 6.93 -6.08
N THR A 148 22.48 6.72 -7.14
CA THR A 148 23.36 7.74 -7.70
C THR A 148 22.51 8.82 -8.34
N GLY A 149 22.33 9.96 -7.67
CA GLY A 149 21.56 11.05 -8.25
C GLY A 149 21.31 12.26 -7.37
N SER A 150 22.27 13.19 -7.41
CA SER A 150 22.12 14.65 -7.29
C SER A 150 21.97 15.27 -5.90
N SER A 151 23.00 16.04 -5.56
CA SER A 151 23.16 16.98 -4.47
C SER A 151 21.95 17.92 -4.31
N GLY A 152 21.12 17.64 -3.31
CA GLY A 152 20.14 18.55 -2.75
C GLY A 152 20.37 18.65 -1.24
N SER A 153 20.59 19.85 -0.75
CA SER A 153 21.02 20.18 0.61
C SER A 153 20.13 19.64 1.73
N GLY A 154 20.79 19.08 2.75
CA GLY A 154 20.24 18.89 4.09
C GLY A 154 20.13 17.43 4.51
N SER A 155 21.05 16.99 5.37
CA SER A 155 20.85 15.79 6.19
C SER A 155 19.52 15.92 6.93
N CYS A 156 18.65 14.92 6.85
CA CYS A 156 17.35 14.91 7.51
C CYS A 156 17.17 13.70 8.42
N THR A 157 16.25 13.78 9.38
CA THR A 157 15.91 12.64 10.24
C THR A 157 15.07 11.64 9.45
N HIS A 158 15.42 10.35 9.45
CA HIS A 158 14.61 9.32 8.80
C HIS A 158 13.15 9.40 9.28
N GLY A 159 12.20 9.40 8.35
CA GLY A 159 10.77 9.56 8.62
C GLY A 159 10.29 11.01 8.71
N ALA A 160 11.18 12.01 8.72
CA ALA A 160 10.77 13.41 8.67
C ALA A 160 10.03 13.71 7.36
N MET A 161 8.99 14.54 7.43
CA MET A 161 8.25 15.02 6.27
C MET A 161 8.40 16.54 6.16
N ALA A 162 8.53 17.05 4.95
CA ALA A 162 8.64 18.48 4.69
C ALA A 162 7.98 18.85 3.36
N CYS A 163 7.54 20.09 3.23
CA CYS A 163 7.13 20.61 1.93
C CYS A 163 8.35 20.82 1.02
N ASP A 164 8.13 20.71 -0.29
CA ASP A 164 9.08 21.20 -1.27
C ASP A 164 9.16 22.74 -1.23
N SER A 165 10.17 23.32 -1.89
CA SER A 165 10.38 24.77 -1.88
C SER A 165 9.22 25.56 -2.51
N GLY A 166 8.39 24.92 -3.33
CA GLY A 166 7.23 25.53 -3.98
C GLY A 166 5.90 25.35 -3.24
N ASN A 167 5.88 24.63 -2.11
CA ASN A 167 4.67 24.09 -1.48
C ASN A 167 3.74 23.37 -2.49
N SER A 168 4.30 22.87 -3.58
CA SER A 168 3.63 22.12 -4.64
C SER A 168 3.62 20.62 -4.36
N GLY A 169 4.40 20.17 -3.39
CA GLY A 169 4.48 18.77 -3.00
C GLY A 169 5.10 18.62 -1.62
N TYR A 170 5.12 17.39 -1.13
CA TYR A 170 5.80 17.01 0.11
C TYR A 170 6.86 15.96 -0.18
N LYS A 171 7.87 15.89 0.67
CA LYS A 171 8.98 14.94 0.59
C LYS A 171 9.12 14.23 1.93
N VAL A 172 9.56 12.97 1.88
CA VAL A 172 9.84 12.15 3.05
C VAL A 172 11.34 11.87 3.10
N CYS A 173 11.92 11.98 4.28
CA CYS A 173 13.32 11.65 4.49
C CYS A 173 13.48 10.15 4.71
N VAL A 174 14.34 9.53 3.92
CA VAL A 174 14.68 8.12 4.03
C VAL A 174 16.20 8.00 4.24
N TYR A 175 16.57 7.58 5.44
CA TYR A 175 17.96 7.32 5.85
C TYR A 175 18.89 8.53 5.62
N GLY A 176 18.49 9.72 6.05
CA GLY A 176 19.31 10.92 5.92
C GLY A 176 19.12 11.69 4.62
N ASN A 177 18.41 11.12 3.65
CA ASN A 177 18.24 11.70 2.32
C ASN A 177 16.76 11.99 2.04
N TRP A 178 16.47 13.17 1.49
CA TRP A 178 15.13 13.48 1.03
C TRP A 178 14.81 12.73 -0.26
N ASN A 179 13.71 11.99 -0.29
CA ASN A 179 13.17 11.47 -1.54
C ASN A 179 12.69 12.63 -2.45
N PRO A 180 12.58 12.38 -3.77
CA PRO A 180 11.93 13.31 -4.69
C PRO A 180 10.54 13.73 -4.18
N PRO A 181 10.16 15.01 -4.30
CA PRO A 181 8.85 15.47 -3.84
C PRO A 181 7.69 14.76 -4.53
N ILE A 182 6.73 14.32 -3.74
CA ILE A 182 5.43 13.83 -4.18
C ILE A 182 4.53 15.06 -4.40
N PRO A 183 4.05 15.32 -5.63
CA PRO A 183 3.23 16.49 -5.91
C PRO A 183 1.89 16.41 -5.18
N CYS A 184 1.43 17.56 -4.69
CA CYS A 184 0.11 17.71 -4.14
C CYS A 184 -0.95 17.65 -5.25
N PRO A 185 -2.16 17.12 -4.95
CA PRO A 185 -3.29 17.16 -5.87
C PRO A 185 -3.60 18.58 -6.35
N ALA A 186 -4.15 18.69 -7.57
CA ALA A 186 -4.55 19.97 -8.15
C ALA A 186 -5.48 20.75 -7.20
N GLY A 187 -5.16 22.03 -6.96
CA GLY A 187 -5.90 22.91 -6.05
C GLY A 187 -5.44 22.90 -4.59
N THR A 188 -4.59 21.95 -4.20
CA THR A 188 -4.01 21.88 -2.85
C THR A 188 -2.56 22.38 -2.81
N LYS A 189 -2.11 22.76 -1.62
CA LYS A 189 -0.73 23.17 -1.32
C LYS A 189 -0.22 22.40 -0.11
N CYS A 190 1.07 22.11 -0.12
CA CYS A 190 1.70 21.50 1.03
C CYS A 190 1.74 22.48 2.20
N LYS A 191 1.30 22.02 3.38
CA LYS A 191 1.35 22.70 4.67
C LYS A 191 2.11 21.84 5.66
N SER A 192 3.02 22.44 6.42
CA SER A 192 3.71 21.76 7.51
C SER A 192 2.90 21.89 8.80
N SER A 193 2.60 20.77 9.47
CA SER A 193 1.83 20.73 10.72
C SER A 193 2.41 19.69 11.67
N GLY A 194 2.90 20.11 12.83
CA GLY A 194 3.33 19.18 13.90
C GLY A 194 4.38 18.15 13.50
N GLY A 195 5.33 18.49 12.62
CA GLY A 195 6.34 17.55 12.10
C GLY A 195 5.87 16.71 10.91
N SER A 196 4.63 16.92 10.45
CA SER A 196 4.07 16.32 9.24
C SER A 196 3.97 17.35 8.11
N ALA A 197 3.91 16.87 6.87
CA ALA A 197 3.61 17.66 5.69
C ALA A 197 2.33 17.11 5.04
N ILE A 198 1.34 17.97 4.82
CA ILE A 198 -0.01 17.58 4.36
C ILE A 198 -0.37 18.45 3.16
N CYS A 199 -0.97 17.87 2.12
CA CYS A 199 -1.56 18.63 1.03
C CYS A 199 -2.99 19.01 1.39
N ASP A 200 -3.25 20.31 1.51
CA ASP A 200 -4.57 20.83 1.87
C ASP A 200 -4.91 22.06 1.03
N TRP A 201 -6.18 22.45 0.99
CA TRP A 201 -6.62 23.68 0.33
C TRP A 201 -5.93 24.89 0.97
N ALA A 202 -5.40 25.78 0.14
CA ALA A 202 -4.65 26.96 0.57
C ALA A 202 -5.46 27.80 1.57
#